data_AF-A0A660ZJF9-F1
#
_entry.id   AF-A0A660ZJF9-F1
#
_cell.length_a   1.000
_cell.length_b   1.000
_cell.length_c   1.000
_cell.angle_alpha   90.00
_cell.angle_beta   90.00
_cell.angle_gamma   90.00
#
_symmetry.space_group_name_H-M   'P 1'
#
loop_
_entity.id
_entity.type
_entity.pdbx_description
1 polymer ?
#
loop_
_entity_poly.entity_id
_entity_poly.type
_entity_poly.pdbx_seq_one_letter_code
_entity_poly.pdbx_strand_id
1 'polypeptide(L)'
;MASTIMQGGLGTMRVDHGLCNSRDGFTITELMLVIVIIAILAVIGLAQLKRFRYRSKEVEASLNMDAIRSHEFSFVAEEGHFLTARWCPSDVPGPIAVDWESGTNFDKLGFSPQGRVSYRYSVGGYGDADPPEPEFIENPKDSIQETRDGKYDIAIQAEGDIDGDGETKKFVLTEEPPGKIKDLTPNEH
;
A
#
# COMPACT_ATOMS: atom_id res chain seq x y z
N MET A 1 50.18 98.37 19.85
CA MET A 1 49.46 97.74 20.98
C MET A 1 48.26 96.99 20.42
N ALA A 2 47.86 95.91 21.10
CA ALA A 2 46.87 94.88 20.73
C ALA A 2 47.41 93.89 19.67
N SER A 3 47.97 92.73 20.02
CA SER A 3 47.45 91.59 20.83
C SER A 3 46.22 90.94 20.21
N THR A 4 46.27 89.60 20.12
CA THR A 4 45.16 88.67 20.49
C THR A 4 44.76 87.64 19.40
N ILE A 5 45.31 86.44 19.60
CA ILE A 5 44.65 85.11 19.62
C ILE A 5 44.55 84.29 18.31
N MET A 6 45.42 83.28 18.31
CA MET A 6 45.26 81.91 17.81
C MET A 6 43.88 81.29 18.06
N GLN A 7 43.30 80.66 17.03
CA GLN A 7 42.58 79.37 17.09
C GLN A 7 42.14 79.05 15.65
N GLY A 8 42.61 77.99 14.97
CA GLY A 8 42.64 76.62 15.46
C GLY A 8 41.28 75.97 15.20
N GLY A 9 40.94 75.74 13.92
CA GLY A 9 39.66 75.15 13.51
C GLY A 9 39.88 74.12 12.41
N LEU A 10 40.50 72.99 12.78
CA LEU A 10 40.58 71.80 11.94
C LEU A 10 39.14 71.29 11.74
N GLY A 11 38.54 71.60 10.60
CA GLY A 11 37.27 71.02 10.17
C GLY A 11 37.46 69.53 9.93
N THR A 12 37.29 68.72 10.96
CA THR A 12 37.37 67.26 10.86
C THR A 12 36.23 66.75 9.99
N MET A 13 36.58 66.09 8.89
CA MET A 13 35.67 65.28 8.08
C MET A 13 35.05 64.21 8.99
N ARG A 14 33.77 64.37 9.35
CA ARG A 14 32.99 63.32 10.01
C ARG A 14 32.66 62.27 8.96
N VAL A 15 33.17 61.06 9.15
CA VAL A 15 32.72 59.87 8.42
C VAL A 15 31.46 59.39 9.13
N ASP A 16 30.30 59.53 8.50
CA ASP A 16 29.05 58.95 9.00
C ASP A 16 29.08 57.43 8.75
N HIS A 17 29.66 56.68 9.69
CA HIS A 17 29.45 55.25 9.80
C HIS A 17 28.09 55.00 10.47
N GLY A 18 27.03 55.00 9.66
CA GLY A 18 25.66 54.80 10.10
C GLY A 18 24.97 53.63 9.42
N LEU A 19 25.65 52.49 9.20
CA LEU A 19 24.95 51.23 8.93
C LEU A 19 24.54 50.62 10.27
N CYS A 20 23.33 50.94 10.73
CA CYS A 20 22.68 50.19 11.80
C CYS A 20 22.38 48.77 11.29
N ASN A 21 23.32 47.86 11.52
CA ASN A 21 23.10 46.43 11.29
C ASN A 21 22.39 45.87 12.54
N SER A 22 21.06 45.93 12.57
CA SER A 22 20.26 45.25 13.59
C SER A 22 20.39 43.75 13.39
N ARG A 23 21.33 43.15 14.13
CA ARG A 23 21.37 41.70 14.31
C ARG A 23 20.35 41.34 15.38
N ASP A 24 19.08 41.29 14.98
CA ASP A 24 18.03 40.73 15.81
C ASP A 24 18.24 39.21 15.84
N GLY A 25 18.75 38.72 16.97
CA GLY A 25 18.96 37.30 17.22
C GLY A 25 17.64 36.63 17.56
N PHE A 26 17.40 35.45 16.96
CA PHE A 26 16.23 34.62 17.29
C PHE A 26 16.27 34.23 18.77
N THR A 27 15.15 34.37 19.47
CA THR A 27 15.05 33.97 20.88
C THR A 27 14.96 32.44 21.00
N ILE A 28 15.50 31.89 22.10
CA ILE A 28 15.36 30.45 22.40
C ILE A 28 13.87 30.06 22.51
N THR A 29 13.02 30.97 22.96
CA THR A 29 11.57 30.79 23.06
C THR A 29 10.88 30.67 21.70
N GLU A 30 11.29 31.45 20.70
CA GLU A 30 10.76 31.29 19.34
C GLU A 30 11.15 29.94 18.76
N LEU A 31 12.39 29.49 19.01
CA LEU A 31 12.82 28.16 18.57
C LEU A 31 12.04 27.04 19.30
N MET A 32 11.79 27.17 20.61
CA MET A 32 11.01 26.20 21.37
C MET A 32 9.58 26.06 20.85
N LEU A 33 8.92 27.18 20.51
CA LEU A 33 7.56 27.12 19.97
C LEU A 33 7.53 26.43 18.59
N VAL A 34 8.51 26.71 17.74
CA VAL A 34 8.63 26.03 16.43
C VAL A 34 8.80 24.53 16.62
N ILE A 35 9.65 24.09 17.55
CA ILE A 35 9.87 22.66 17.84
C ILE A 35 8.58 21.99 18.33
N VAL A 36 7.79 22.67 19.16
CA VAL A 36 6.49 22.15 19.62
C VAL A 36 5.51 22.00 18.45
N ILE A 37 5.43 22.98 17.56
CA ILE A 37 4.54 22.93 16.40
C ILE A 37 4.93 21.80 15.44
N ILE A 38 6.23 21.65 15.12
CA ILE A 38 6.68 20.54 14.24
C ILE A 38 6.44 19.17 14.88
N ALA A 39 6.53 19.03 16.21
CA ALA A 39 6.26 17.78 16.89
C ALA A 39 4.78 17.36 16.76
N ILE A 40 3.85 18.31 16.92
CA ILE A 40 2.41 18.06 16.76
C ILE A 40 2.08 17.69 15.31
N LEU A 41 2.65 18.42 14.35
CA LEU A 41 2.45 18.13 12.91
C LEU A 41 3.00 16.76 12.51
N ALA A 42 4.15 16.37 13.05
CA ALA A 42 4.76 15.07 12.78
C ALA A 42 3.88 13.91 13.27
N VAL A 43 3.30 14.02 14.47
CA VAL A 43 2.41 12.97 15.02
C VAL A 43 1.18 12.76 14.14
N ILE A 44 0.53 13.84 13.68
CA ILE A 44 -0.64 13.75 12.79
C ILE A 44 -0.26 13.16 11.44
N GLY A 45 0.89 13.56 10.89
CA GLY A 45 1.39 13.06 9.60
C GLY A 45 1.65 11.55 9.59
N LEU A 46 2.23 11.00 10.67
CA LEU A 46 2.54 9.57 10.78
C LEU A 46 1.27 8.70 10.79
N ALA A 47 0.21 9.13 11.47
CA ALA A 47 -1.04 8.36 11.56
C ALA A 47 -1.69 8.14 10.18
N GLN A 48 -1.64 9.15 9.30
CA GLN A 48 -2.21 9.07 7.96
C GLN A 48 -1.43 8.09 7.07
N LEU A 49 -0.10 8.09 7.15
CA LEU A 49 0.75 7.20 6.37
C LEU A 49 0.42 5.72 6.61
N LYS A 50 0.11 5.32 7.84
CA LYS A 50 -0.26 3.93 8.17
C LYS A 50 -1.48 3.47 7.37
N ARG A 51 -2.55 4.27 7.33
CA ARG A 51 -3.78 3.96 6.59
C ARG A 51 -3.56 3.87 5.08
N PHE A 52 -2.79 4.79 4.52
CA PHE A 52 -2.48 4.76 3.09
C PHE A 52 -1.67 3.53 2.68
N ARG A 53 -0.76 3.05 3.54
CA ARG A 53 0.01 1.83 3.28
C ARG A 53 -0.88 0.59 3.23
N TYR A 54 -1.84 0.45 4.15
CA TYR A 54 -2.77 -0.69 4.15
C TYR A 54 -3.70 -0.68 2.95
N ARG A 55 -4.30 0.48 2.66
CA ARG A 55 -5.15 0.64 1.49
C ARG A 55 -4.40 0.36 0.18
N SER A 56 -3.13 0.75 0.09
CA SER A 56 -2.31 0.44 -1.08
C SER A 56 -2.12 -1.07 -1.28
N LYS A 57 -1.98 -1.83 -0.20
CA LYS A 57 -1.87 -3.30 -0.26
C LYS A 57 -3.21 -3.95 -0.62
N GLU A 58 -4.33 -3.46 -0.10
CA GLU A 58 -5.67 -3.95 -0.49
C GLU A 58 -5.96 -3.71 -1.98
N VAL A 59 -5.51 -2.56 -2.52
CA VAL A 59 -5.59 -2.26 -3.95
C VAL A 59 -4.68 -3.19 -4.77
N GLU A 60 -3.48 -3.49 -4.29
CA GLU A 60 -2.60 -4.50 -4.90
C GLU A 60 -3.31 -5.86 -5.00
N ALA A 61 -3.96 -6.33 -3.93
CA ALA A 61 -4.70 -7.58 -3.93
C ALA A 61 -5.84 -7.59 -4.95
N SER A 62 -6.69 -6.55 -4.93
CA SER A 62 -7.81 -6.44 -5.87
C SER A 62 -7.34 -6.47 -7.33
N LEU A 63 -6.28 -5.71 -7.65
CA LEU A 63 -5.74 -5.66 -9.02
C LEU A 63 -5.15 -6.99 -9.46
N ASN A 64 -4.43 -7.70 -8.58
CA ASN A 64 -3.88 -9.02 -8.89
C ASN A 64 -4.99 -10.06 -9.06
N MET A 65 -6.04 -10.03 -8.24
CA MET A 65 -7.19 -10.94 -8.38
C MET A 65 -7.94 -10.72 -9.70
N ASP A 66 -8.15 -9.47 -10.10
CA ASP A 66 -8.76 -9.13 -11.40
C ASP A 66 -7.88 -9.58 -12.57
N ALA A 67 -6.56 -9.43 -12.44
CA ALA A 67 -5.62 -9.94 -13.44
C ALA A 67 -5.70 -11.47 -13.56
N ILE A 68 -5.63 -12.21 -12.44
CA ILE A 68 -5.80 -13.68 -12.42
C ILE A 68 -7.09 -14.07 -13.15
N ARG A 69 -8.20 -13.39 -12.85
CA ARG A 69 -9.49 -13.65 -13.51
C ARG A 69 -9.41 -13.47 -15.03
N SER A 70 -8.79 -12.40 -15.51
CA SER A 70 -8.62 -12.15 -16.95
C SER A 70 -7.76 -13.22 -17.61
N HIS A 71 -6.71 -13.70 -16.93
CA HIS A 71 -5.88 -14.78 -17.42
C HIS A 71 -6.66 -16.11 -17.48
N GLU A 72 -7.47 -16.43 -16.46
CA GLU A 72 -8.32 -17.63 -16.46
C GLU A 72 -9.30 -17.63 -17.62
N PHE A 73 -9.97 -16.51 -17.90
CA PHE A 73 -10.86 -16.42 -19.05
C PHE A 73 -10.14 -16.58 -20.39
N SER A 74 -8.93 -16.04 -20.50
CA SER A 74 -8.12 -16.21 -21.71
C SER A 74 -7.73 -17.68 -21.89
N PHE A 75 -7.33 -18.34 -20.80
CA PHE A 75 -6.97 -19.76 -20.80
C PHE A 75 -8.16 -20.67 -21.13
N VAL A 76 -9.34 -20.41 -20.56
CA VAL A 76 -10.57 -21.18 -20.85
C VAL A 76 -11.00 -21.00 -22.31
N ALA A 77 -10.81 -19.82 -22.88
CA ALA A 77 -11.09 -19.58 -24.30
C ALA A 77 -10.17 -20.40 -25.23
N GLU A 78 -8.99 -20.78 -24.76
CA GLU A 78 -8.00 -21.58 -25.51
C GLU A 78 -8.17 -23.09 -25.28
N GLU A 79 -8.27 -23.52 -24.02
CA GLU A 79 -8.21 -24.93 -23.61
C GLU A 79 -9.57 -25.53 -23.22
N GLY A 80 -10.60 -24.69 -23.02
CA GLY A 80 -11.97 -25.13 -22.70
C GLY A 80 -12.19 -25.55 -21.25
N HIS A 81 -11.24 -25.32 -20.35
CA HIS A 81 -11.36 -25.60 -18.92
C HIS A 81 -10.58 -24.57 -18.08
N PHE A 82 -10.95 -24.41 -16.82
CA PHE A 82 -10.22 -23.57 -15.86
C PHE A 82 -9.04 -24.31 -15.25
N LEU A 83 -8.08 -23.55 -14.72
CA LEU A 83 -7.05 -24.08 -13.83
C LEU A 83 -7.37 -23.73 -12.39
N THR A 84 -7.12 -24.67 -11.49
CA THR A 84 -7.06 -24.37 -10.06
C THR A 84 -5.60 -24.31 -9.67
N ALA A 85 -5.25 -23.39 -8.80
CA ALA A 85 -3.89 -23.18 -8.33
C ALA A 85 -3.85 -23.23 -6.81
N ARG A 86 -2.88 -23.95 -6.25
CA ARG A 86 -2.58 -23.91 -4.82
C ARG A 86 -2.09 -22.52 -4.40
N TRP A 87 -1.98 -22.30 -3.09
CA TRP A 87 -1.44 -21.06 -2.54
C TRP A 87 -0.08 -20.69 -3.15
N CYS A 88 0.01 -19.47 -3.66
CA CYS A 88 1.25 -18.83 -4.10
C CYS A 88 1.27 -17.36 -3.65
N PRO A 89 2.26 -16.93 -2.85
CA PRO A 89 3.25 -17.75 -2.14
C PRO A 89 2.64 -18.79 -1.19
N SER A 90 3.42 -19.80 -0.81
CA SER A 90 2.91 -20.92 0.00
C SER A 90 2.50 -20.49 1.41
N ASP A 91 3.32 -19.65 2.04
CA ASP A 91 3.06 -19.08 3.38
C ASP A 91 2.25 -17.79 3.29
N VAL A 92 1.46 -17.48 4.33
CA VAL A 92 0.74 -16.21 4.43
C VAL A 92 1.76 -15.06 4.56
N PRO A 93 1.77 -14.09 3.64
CA PRO A 93 2.66 -12.94 3.78
C PRO A 93 2.25 -12.09 4.98
N GLY A 94 3.26 -11.64 5.74
CA GLY A 94 3.09 -10.73 6.86
C GLY A 94 3.19 -9.24 6.45
N PRO A 95 3.58 -8.35 7.37
CA PRO A 95 3.69 -6.92 7.10
C PRO A 95 4.68 -6.55 6.00
N ILE A 96 5.64 -7.44 5.72
CA ILE A 96 6.68 -7.28 4.72
C ILE A 96 6.30 -8.10 3.49
N ALA A 97 6.22 -7.43 2.34
CA ALA A 97 5.92 -8.09 1.07
C ALA A 97 7.03 -9.08 0.69
N VAL A 98 6.61 -10.21 0.13
CA VAL A 98 7.46 -11.36 -0.21
C VAL A 98 7.59 -11.51 -1.73
N ASP A 99 8.60 -12.25 -2.17
CA ASP A 99 8.78 -12.55 -3.60
C ASP A 99 7.75 -13.57 -4.10
N TRP A 100 7.45 -13.52 -5.40
CA TRP A 100 6.56 -14.48 -6.05
C TRP A 100 7.24 -15.83 -6.25
N GLU A 101 6.55 -16.92 -5.93
CA GLU A 101 7.05 -18.29 -6.09
C GLU A 101 6.64 -18.88 -7.44
N SER A 102 7.52 -19.69 -8.03
CA SER A 102 7.20 -20.53 -9.19
C SER A 102 6.87 -21.97 -8.77
N GLY A 103 6.25 -22.73 -9.68
CA GLY A 103 5.94 -24.14 -9.51
C GLY A 103 4.47 -24.42 -9.18
N THR A 104 3.56 -23.51 -9.50
CA THR A 104 2.11 -23.68 -9.33
C THR A 104 1.41 -23.61 -10.68
N ASN A 105 0.11 -23.87 -10.72
CA ASN A 105 -0.63 -23.66 -11.97
C ASN A 105 -0.69 -22.19 -12.42
N PHE A 106 -0.29 -21.21 -11.58
CA PHE A 106 -0.11 -19.82 -12.04
C PHE A 106 0.93 -19.68 -13.16
N ASP A 107 1.96 -20.53 -13.19
CA ASP A 107 2.96 -20.52 -14.26
C ASP A 107 2.35 -20.95 -15.60
N LYS A 108 1.42 -21.92 -15.57
CA LYS A 108 0.69 -22.40 -16.76
C LYS A 108 -0.38 -21.39 -17.19
N LEU A 109 -1.01 -20.74 -16.22
CA LEU A 109 -1.94 -19.64 -16.44
C LEU A 109 -1.24 -18.41 -17.06
N GLY A 110 0.10 -18.34 -16.95
CA GLY A 110 0.90 -17.22 -17.41
C GLY A 110 0.74 -15.97 -16.55
N PHE A 111 0.27 -16.12 -15.31
CA PHE A 111 0.09 -15.03 -14.37
C PHE A 111 1.32 -14.87 -13.47
N SER A 112 1.80 -13.63 -13.34
CA SER A 112 2.76 -13.23 -12.32
C SER A 112 2.49 -11.79 -11.89
N PRO A 113 2.49 -11.48 -10.58
CA PRO A 113 2.28 -10.13 -10.08
C PRO A 113 3.47 -9.22 -10.38
N GLN A 114 3.23 -7.90 -10.34
CA GLN A 114 4.28 -6.92 -10.53
C GLN A 114 5.09 -6.72 -9.23
N GLY A 115 6.25 -7.36 -9.15
CA GLY A 115 7.16 -7.22 -8.01
C GLY A 115 6.77 -8.10 -6.83
N ARG A 116 7.07 -7.63 -5.62
CA ARG A 116 6.77 -8.34 -4.38
C ARG A 116 5.31 -8.19 -3.99
N VAL A 117 4.75 -9.23 -3.38
CA VAL A 117 3.34 -9.30 -3.02
C VAL A 117 3.10 -9.22 -1.52
N SER A 118 2.01 -8.55 -1.15
CA SER A 118 1.55 -8.43 0.24
C SER A 118 0.51 -9.49 0.64
N TYR A 119 0.04 -10.28 -0.32
CA TYR A 119 -0.94 -11.35 -0.15
C TYR A 119 -0.47 -12.61 -0.87
N ARG A 120 -0.91 -13.78 -0.40
CA ARG A 120 -0.89 -15.01 -1.19
C ARG A 120 -2.19 -15.18 -1.93
N TYR A 121 -2.13 -15.81 -3.09
CA TYR A 121 -3.26 -16.00 -3.97
C TYR A 121 -3.48 -17.48 -4.26
N SER A 122 -4.71 -17.85 -4.54
CA SER A 122 -5.05 -19.19 -5.04
C SER A 122 -6.25 -19.12 -5.96
N VAL A 123 -6.41 -20.17 -6.77
CA VAL A 123 -7.63 -20.40 -7.54
C VAL A 123 -8.16 -21.74 -7.11
N GLY A 124 -9.30 -21.75 -6.43
CA GLY A 124 -9.96 -22.97 -6.01
C GLY A 124 -11.07 -23.36 -6.97
N GLY A 125 -11.19 -24.65 -7.26
CA GLY A 125 -12.34 -25.18 -7.97
C GLY A 125 -13.57 -25.05 -7.08
N TYR A 126 -14.65 -24.54 -7.64
CA TYR A 126 -15.87 -24.32 -6.90
C TYR A 126 -16.92 -25.36 -7.32
N GLY A 127 -17.65 -25.87 -6.33
CA GLY A 127 -18.56 -27.01 -6.48
C GLY A 127 -20.00 -26.59 -6.77
N ASP A 128 -20.85 -27.56 -7.10
CA ASP A 128 -22.31 -27.45 -7.28
C ASP A 128 -23.08 -27.07 -6.01
N ALA A 129 -22.48 -26.34 -5.07
CA ALA A 129 -23.26 -25.86 -3.96
C ALA A 129 -24.24 -24.81 -4.52
N ASP A 130 -25.46 -24.87 -4.01
CA ASP A 130 -26.66 -24.23 -4.54
C ASP A 130 -27.50 -23.88 -3.29
N PRO A 131 -27.58 -22.63 -2.81
CA PRO A 131 -26.72 -21.47 -3.06
C PRO A 131 -25.60 -21.37 -2.00
N PRO A 132 -24.32 -21.34 -2.37
CA PRO A 132 -23.23 -21.17 -1.44
C PRO A 132 -22.74 -19.74 -1.59
N GLU A 133 -22.81 -18.98 -0.50
CA GLU A 133 -21.95 -17.81 -0.42
C GLU A 133 -20.51 -18.25 -0.68
N PRO A 134 -19.68 -17.47 -1.41
CA PRO A 134 -18.31 -17.85 -1.71
C PRO A 134 -17.58 -18.13 -0.39
N GLU A 135 -17.33 -19.40 -0.12
CA GLU A 135 -16.57 -19.83 1.04
C GLU A 135 -15.08 -19.76 0.73
N PHE A 136 -14.30 -19.44 1.75
CA PHE A 136 -12.85 -19.49 1.67
C PHE A 136 -12.40 -20.96 1.61
N ILE A 137 -11.77 -21.35 0.51
CA ILE A 137 -11.24 -22.69 0.28
C ILE A 137 -9.88 -22.77 1.00
N GLU A 138 -9.84 -23.49 2.12
CA GLU A 138 -8.67 -23.56 3.00
C GLU A 138 -7.45 -24.22 2.33
N ASN A 139 -7.68 -25.26 1.53
CA ASN A 139 -6.62 -26.10 0.95
C ASN A 139 -6.77 -26.22 -0.59
N PRO A 140 -6.59 -25.12 -1.33
CA PRO A 140 -6.62 -25.12 -2.78
C PRO A 140 -5.45 -25.95 -3.33
N LYS A 141 -5.68 -26.62 -4.46
CA LYS A 141 -4.71 -27.53 -5.09
C LYS A 141 -4.56 -27.19 -6.56
N ASP A 142 -3.38 -27.48 -7.09
CA ASP A 142 -3.15 -27.47 -8.53
C ASP A 142 -3.96 -28.59 -9.19
N SER A 143 -4.94 -28.24 -10.00
CA SER A 143 -5.81 -29.17 -10.75
C SER A 143 -6.40 -28.49 -11.98
N ILE A 144 -7.18 -29.24 -12.75
CA ILE A 144 -8.08 -28.73 -13.78
C ILE A 144 -9.50 -28.68 -13.21
N GLN A 145 -10.28 -27.68 -13.62
CA GLN A 145 -11.69 -27.56 -13.33
C GLN A 145 -12.48 -27.41 -14.64
N GLU A 146 -13.38 -28.34 -14.91
CA GLU A 146 -14.24 -28.28 -16.10
C GLU A 146 -15.23 -27.11 -15.99
N THR A 147 -15.53 -26.46 -17.12
CA THR A 147 -16.54 -25.40 -17.20
C THR A 147 -17.94 -25.96 -17.00
N ARG A 148 -18.77 -25.34 -16.17
CA ARG A 148 -20.16 -25.76 -15.90
C ARG A 148 -21.10 -24.60 -16.14
N ASP A 149 -22.15 -24.84 -16.93
CA ASP A 149 -23.13 -23.81 -17.23
C ASP A 149 -23.98 -23.47 -15.99
N GLY A 150 -24.14 -22.17 -15.72
CA GLY A 150 -24.99 -21.64 -14.66
C GLY A 150 -24.52 -21.90 -13.22
N LYS A 151 -23.22 -22.17 -13.00
CA LYS A 151 -22.63 -22.38 -11.67
C LYS A 151 -21.30 -21.65 -11.56
N TYR A 152 -20.92 -21.31 -10.32
CA TYR A 152 -19.56 -20.84 -10.05
C TYR A 152 -18.55 -21.96 -10.37
N ASP A 153 -17.68 -21.73 -11.35
CA ASP A 153 -16.66 -22.70 -11.71
C ASP A 153 -15.40 -22.57 -10.84
N ILE A 154 -14.98 -21.33 -10.57
CA ILE A 154 -13.79 -21.03 -9.79
C ILE A 154 -14.02 -19.91 -8.78
N ALA A 155 -13.22 -19.95 -7.71
CA ALA A 155 -13.07 -18.88 -6.75
C ALA A 155 -11.59 -18.48 -6.66
N ILE A 156 -11.30 -17.22 -6.96
CA ILE A 156 -9.99 -16.60 -6.80
C ILE A 156 -9.94 -16.03 -5.39
N GLN A 157 -8.86 -16.29 -4.68
CA GLN A 157 -8.75 -15.95 -3.27
C GLN A 157 -7.45 -15.22 -2.99
N ALA A 158 -7.47 -14.33 -2.00
CA ALA A 158 -6.29 -13.69 -1.46
C ALA A 158 -6.29 -13.72 0.07
N GLU A 159 -5.12 -13.93 0.68
CA GLU A 159 -4.93 -13.92 2.13
C GLU A 159 -3.62 -13.24 2.51
N GLY A 160 -3.63 -12.40 3.55
CA GLY A 160 -2.44 -11.73 4.06
C GLY A 160 -2.62 -11.15 5.45
N ASP A 161 -1.55 -11.15 6.25
CA ASP A 161 -1.46 -10.52 7.58
C ASP A 161 -0.78 -9.16 7.43
N ILE A 162 -1.59 -8.13 7.25
CA ILE A 162 -1.13 -6.84 6.72
C ILE A 162 -0.45 -5.97 7.77
N ASP A 163 -0.83 -6.14 9.04
CA ASP A 163 -0.35 -5.39 10.18
C ASP A 163 0.44 -6.23 11.21
N GLY A 164 0.49 -7.55 11.04
CA GLY A 164 1.40 -8.44 11.77
C GLY A 164 0.86 -8.87 13.13
N ASP A 165 -0.45 -8.80 13.32
CA ASP A 165 -1.10 -9.16 14.58
C ASP A 165 -1.55 -10.62 14.63
N GLY A 166 -1.38 -11.36 13.52
CA GLY A 166 -1.77 -12.76 13.38
C GLY A 166 -3.21 -12.96 12.89
N GLU A 167 -3.99 -11.89 12.72
CA GLU A 167 -5.25 -11.91 11.99
C GLU A 167 -5.01 -11.70 10.50
N THR A 168 -5.74 -12.43 9.67
CA THR A 168 -5.54 -12.41 8.21
C THR A 168 -6.71 -11.77 7.52
N LYS A 169 -6.41 -10.88 6.57
CA LYS A 169 -7.39 -10.36 5.64
C LYS A 169 -7.62 -11.34 4.51
N LYS A 170 -8.88 -11.72 4.29
CA LYS A 170 -9.29 -12.72 3.30
C LYS A 170 -10.24 -12.10 2.28
N PHE A 171 -9.90 -12.22 1.01
CA PHE A 171 -10.73 -11.78 -0.10
C PHE A 171 -11.08 -12.97 -0.99
N VAL A 172 -12.31 -13.00 -1.50
CA VAL A 172 -12.73 -13.97 -2.51
C VAL A 172 -13.44 -13.27 -3.66
N LEU A 173 -13.05 -13.62 -4.88
CA LEU A 173 -13.64 -13.17 -6.14
C LEU A 173 -14.09 -14.41 -6.91
N THR A 174 -15.39 -14.49 -7.21
CA THR A 174 -15.95 -15.57 -8.02
C THR A 174 -16.16 -15.14 -9.47
N GLU A 175 -16.27 -16.14 -10.35
CA GLU A 175 -16.36 -15.97 -11.80
C GLU A 175 -17.71 -15.42 -12.30
N GLU A 176 -18.82 -15.67 -11.58
CA GLU A 176 -20.18 -15.22 -11.96
C GLU A 176 -20.32 -13.68 -12.10
N PRO A 177 -21.29 -13.18 -12.90
CA PRO A 177 -21.50 -11.75 -13.08
C PRO A 177 -22.41 -11.14 -11.99
N PRO A 178 -22.11 -9.96 -11.42
CA PRO A 178 -20.87 -9.20 -11.41
C PRO A 178 -20.00 -9.71 -10.24
N GLY A 179 -18.88 -10.36 -10.55
CA GLY A 179 -17.91 -10.81 -9.56
C GLY A 179 -17.52 -9.66 -8.64
N LYS A 180 -18.09 -9.64 -7.43
CA LYS A 180 -17.75 -8.69 -6.39
C LYS A 180 -16.71 -9.35 -5.52
N ILE A 181 -15.60 -8.67 -5.31
CA ILE A 181 -14.66 -9.05 -4.25
C ILE A 181 -15.44 -8.99 -2.94
N LYS A 182 -15.61 -10.14 -2.29
CA LYS A 182 -16.16 -10.22 -0.94
C LYS A 182 -15.02 -10.29 0.04
N ASP A 183 -15.06 -9.38 1.01
CA ASP A 183 -14.21 -9.46 2.20
C ASP A 183 -14.84 -10.49 3.15
N LEU A 184 -14.06 -11.52 3.49
CA LEU A 184 -14.47 -12.61 4.37
C LEU A 184 -13.79 -12.51 5.75
N THR A 185 -13.19 -11.37 6.07
CA THR A 185 -12.70 -11.13 7.44
C THR A 185 -13.85 -11.25 8.44
N PRO A 186 -13.69 -11.99 9.55
CA PRO A 186 -14.71 -12.08 10.58
C PRO A 186 -14.94 -10.71 11.24
N ASN A 187 -15.92 -9.95 10.76
CA ASN A 187 -16.50 -8.75 11.37
C ASN A 187 -15.52 -7.81 12.10
N GLU A 188 -14.83 -6.95 11.34
CA GLU A 188 -14.39 -5.66 11.89
C GLU A 188 -15.40 -4.57 11.49
N HIS A 189 -16.04 -3.96 12.50
CA HIS A 189 -16.81 -2.73 12.37
C HIS A 189 -15.90 -1.50 12.30
#